data_AF-A0A914YRF9-F1
#
_entry.id   AF-A0A914YRF9-F1
#
_cell.length_a   1.000
_cell.length_b   1.000
_cell.length_c   1.000
_cell.angle_alpha   90.00
_cell.angle_beta   90.00
_cell.angle_gamma   90.00
#
_symmetry.space_group_name_H-M   'P 1'
#
loop_
_entity.id
_entity.type
_entity.pdbx_description
1 polymer ?
#
loop_
_entity_poly.entity_id
_entity_poly.type
_entity_poly.pdbx_seq_one_letter_code
_entity_poly.pdbx_strand_id
1 'polypeptide(L)'
;MDEGESLYSPANIMLMHHVTAALRAHALFTRDVDYIVKDGEVIIVDEHTGRTMQGRRWSDGLHQAVEAKEGVQIQNENQTLASITFQNYFRLYEKLAGMTGTADTEAFEFSSIYKLDTVVVPTNRPMIRKDLPDLVYMTEAEKIQAIIEDIKERTAKGQPVLVGTISIEKSELVSNELTKAGIKHNVLNAKFHANEAAIVAQAGYPAAVTIATNMAGRGTDIVLGGSWQAEVAALENPTAEQIEKLKPTGRYRHESRRIDNQLRGRSGRQGDAGSSRFYLSMEDALMRIFASDRVSGMMRKLGMKPGEAIEHPWVTKAIANAQRKVESRNFDIRKQLLEYDDVANDQRRAIYSQRNELLDVSDVSETINSIREDVFKATIDAYIPPQSLEENVGYSGAAGTSEERFRPRFANCRVAG
;
A
#
# COMPACT_ATOMS: atom_id res chain seq x y z
N MET A 1 2.43 -16.77 35.76
CA MET A 1 3.01 -18.05 35.36
C MET A 1 3.16 -18.81 36.64
N ASP A 2 2.35 -19.85 36.78
CA ASP A 2 2.20 -20.56 38.04
C ASP A 2 3.26 -21.66 38.16
N GLU A 3 3.45 -22.16 39.37
CA GLU A 3 4.53 -23.11 39.66
C GLU A 3 4.30 -24.44 38.92
N GLY A 4 5.15 -24.74 37.95
CA GLY A 4 5.03 -25.91 37.05
C GLY A 4 4.57 -25.59 35.62
N GLU A 5 4.18 -24.35 35.32
CA GLU A 5 3.84 -23.97 33.94
C GLU A 5 5.08 -23.82 33.02
N SER A 6 4.90 -24.13 31.74
CA SER A 6 5.91 -23.87 30.70
C SER A 6 5.77 -22.47 30.10
N LEU A 7 6.90 -21.84 29.78
CA LEU A 7 6.98 -20.65 28.92
C LEU A 7 6.35 -20.84 27.53
N TYR A 8 6.24 -22.08 27.06
CA TYR A 8 5.58 -22.43 25.79
C TYR A 8 4.08 -22.75 25.95
N SER A 9 3.50 -22.56 27.15
CA SER A 9 2.04 -22.66 27.34
C SER A 9 1.31 -21.57 26.54
N PRO A 10 0.17 -21.87 25.88
CA PRO A 10 -0.63 -20.87 25.17
C PRO A 10 -1.05 -19.67 26.03
N ALA A 11 -1.21 -19.85 27.34
CA ALA A 11 -1.52 -18.77 28.29
C ALA A 11 -0.35 -17.78 28.48
N ASN A 12 0.89 -18.23 28.27
CA ASN A 12 2.11 -17.47 28.56
C ASN A 12 2.76 -16.83 27.31
N ILE A 13 2.07 -16.80 26.16
CA ILE A 13 2.59 -16.23 24.89
C ILE A 13 3.02 -14.76 25.06
N MET A 14 2.22 -13.93 25.74
CA MET A 14 2.58 -12.53 26.00
C MET A 14 3.83 -12.39 26.87
N LEU A 15 3.98 -13.24 27.88
CA LEU A 15 5.17 -13.26 28.73
C LEU A 15 6.41 -13.70 27.93
N MET A 16 6.28 -14.73 27.10
CA MET A 16 7.36 -15.20 26.20
C MET A 16 7.79 -14.09 25.23
N HIS A 17 6.83 -13.36 24.65
CA HIS A 17 7.10 -12.20 23.80
C HIS A 17 7.88 -11.10 24.54
N HIS A 18 7.44 -10.69 25.73
CA HIS A 18 8.17 -9.68 26.52
C HIS A 18 9.56 -10.17 26.98
N VAL A 19 9.71 -11.43 27.38
CA VAL A 19 11.01 -12.01 27.76
C VAL A 19 11.97 -12.07 26.57
N THR A 20 11.49 -12.44 25.37
CA THR A 20 12.33 -12.45 24.17
C THR A 20 12.69 -11.03 23.71
N ALA A 21 11.78 -10.05 23.82
CA ALA A 21 12.10 -8.64 23.60
C ALA A 21 13.16 -8.12 24.58
N ALA A 22 13.05 -8.45 25.87
CA ALA A 22 14.04 -8.11 26.90
C ALA A 22 15.41 -8.76 26.62
N LEU A 23 15.45 -10.05 26.28
CA LEU A 23 16.71 -10.73 25.92
C LEU A 23 17.37 -10.10 24.69
N ARG A 24 16.59 -9.72 23.66
CA ARG A 24 17.10 -8.98 22.50
C ARG A 24 17.64 -7.61 22.92
N ALA A 25 16.89 -6.83 23.69
CA ALA A 25 17.32 -5.53 24.19
C ALA A 25 18.60 -5.60 25.03
N HIS A 26 18.77 -6.65 25.84
CA HIS A 26 19.98 -6.87 26.64
C HIS A 26 21.19 -7.31 25.81
N ALA A 27 21.04 -8.32 24.95
CA ALA A 27 22.16 -9.01 24.31
C ALA A 27 22.51 -8.51 22.90
N LEU A 28 21.55 -7.93 22.16
CA LEU A 28 21.76 -7.48 20.78
C LEU A 28 21.87 -5.95 20.63
N PHE A 29 21.26 -5.19 21.55
CA PHE A 29 21.24 -3.72 21.48
C PHE A 29 22.17 -3.11 22.53
N THR A 30 23.23 -2.48 22.03
CA THR A 30 24.30 -1.85 22.81
C THR A 30 24.12 -0.34 22.90
N ARG A 31 24.22 0.17 24.12
CA ARG A 31 24.18 1.60 24.42
C ARG A 31 25.42 2.28 23.85
N ASP A 32 25.22 3.51 23.39
CA ASP A 32 26.21 4.38 22.72
C ASP A 32 26.71 3.87 21.35
N VAL A 33 26.07 2.82 20.81
CA VAL A 33 26.28 2.30 19.45
C VAL A 33 24.96 2.26 18.68
N ASP A 34 24.00 1.45 19.14
CA ASP A 34 22.69 1.28 18.48
C ASP A 34 21.68 2.36 18.88
N TYR A 35 21.87 2.94 20.07
CA TYR A 35 21.05 4.01 20.63
C TYR A 35 21.79 4.77 21.73
N ILE A 36 21.29 5.96 22.04
CA ILE A 36 21.69 6.75 23.20
C ILE A 36 20.48 7.03 24.09
N VAL A 37 20.71 7.21 25.39
CA VAL A 37 19.69 7.71 26.32
C VAL A 37 19.96 9.19 26.56
N LYS A 38 19.00 10.06 26.22
CA LYS A 38 19.14 11.50 26.37
C LYS A 38 17.82 12.10 26.86
N ASP A 39 17.89 13.03 27.80
CA ASP A 39 16.73 13.77 28.33
C ASP A 39 15.59 12.87 28.87
N GLY A 40 15.90 11.62 29.23
CA GLY A 40 14.91 10.62 29.66
C GLY A 40 14.18 9.92 28.50
N GLU A 41 14.76 9.89 27.29
CA GLU A 41 14.22 9.20 26.12
C GLU A 41 15.31 8.33 25.45
N VAL A 42 14.91 7.20 24.87
CA VAL A 42 15.78 6.32 24.07
C VAL A 42 15.77 6.78 22.61
N ILE A 43 16.91 7.25 22.11
CA ILE A 43 17.06 7.76 20.74
C ILE A 43 17.93 6.79 19.94
N ILE A 44 17.35 6.21 18.89
CA ILE A 44 18.03 5.26 17.99
C ILE A 44 19.16 5.98 17.24
N VAL A 45 20.33 5.35 17.12
CA VAL A 45 21.44 5.82 16.29
C VAL A 45 21.49 4.99 15.00
N ASP A 46 21.70 5.65 13.87
CA ASP A 46 21.90 4.97 12.59
C ASP A 46 23.34 4.44 12.50
N GLU A 47 23.50 3.11 12.52
CA GLU A 47 24.77 2.37 12.40
C GLU A 47 25.64 2.86 11.23
N HIS A 48 25.04 3.28 10.10
CA HIS A 48 25.78 3.66 8.90
C HIS A 48 26.22 5.13 8.89
N THR A 49 25.53 6.02 9.60
CA THR A 49 25.79 7.47 9.55
C THR A 49 26.16 8.09 10.90
N GLY A 50 26.04 7.34 12.00
CA GLY A 50 26.22 7.82 13.38
C GLY A 50 25.18 8.88 13.80
N ARG A 51 24.11 9.07 13.03
CA ARG A 51 23.11 10.13 13.28
C ARG A 51 21.99 9.65 14.19
N THR A 52 21.61 10.50 15.14
CA THR A 52 20.46 10.29 16.02
C THR A 52 19.14 10.42 15.26
N MET A 53 18.32 9.38 15.28
CA MET A 53 17.02 9.32 14.60
C MET A 53 15.87 9.62 15.58
N GLN A 54 15.73 10.89 15.97
CA GLN A 54 14.62 11.34 16.83
C GLN A 54 13.25 11.01 16.22
N GLY A 55 12.30 10.60 17.07
CA GLY A 55 10.94 10.20 16.68
C GLY A 55 10.82 8.83 16.02
N ARG A 56 11.91 8.07 15.85
CA ARG A 56 11.86 6.64 15.48
C ARG A 56 11.89 5.77 16.74
N ARG A 57 11.03 4.76 16.77
CA ARG A 57 10.96 3.72 17.81
C ARG A 57 11.02 2.34 17.13
N TRP A 58 11.57 1.34 17.80
CA TRP A 58 11.48 -0.04 17.33
C TRP A 58 10.11 -0.62 17.68
N SER A 59 9.52 -1.41 16.77
CA SER A 59 8.25 -2.10 16.97
C SER A 59 8.40 -3.36 17.85
N ASP A 60 7.29 -4.06 18.10
CA ASP A 60 7.27 -5.44 18.62
C ASP A 60 7.81 -5.52 20.07
N GLY A 61 7.34 -4.60 20.93
CA GLY A 61 7.76 -4.46 22.34
C GLY A 61 9.24 -4.10 22.57
N LEU A 62 10.07 -4.07 21.53
CA LEU A 62 11.54 -3.98 21.67
C LEU A 62 12.00 -2.64 22.22
N HIS A 63 11.36 -1.54 21.85
CA HIS A 63 11.75 -0.22 22.33
C HIS A 63 11.39 -0.02 23.81
N GLN A 64 10.24 -0.54 24.24
CA GLN A 64 9.85 -0.62 25.65
C GLN A 64 10.81 -1.50 26.45
N ALA A 65 11.30 -2.59 25.85
CA ALA A 65 12.31 -3.44 26.47
C ALA A 65 13.67 -2.74 26.65
N VAL A 66 14.06 -1.84 25.72
CA VAL A 66 15.25 -0.98 25.87
C VAL A 66 15.01 0.13 26.89
N GLU A 67 13.83 0.78 26.90
CA GLU A 67 13.43 1.75 27.94
C GLU A 67 13.49 1.12 29.33
N ALA A 68 12.97 -0.10 29.49
CA ALA A 68 13.01 -0.87 30.73
C ALA A 68 14.44 -1.24 31.16
N LYS A 69 15.27 -1.72 30.21
CA LYS A 69 16.70 -2.05 30.45
C LYS A 69 17.48 -0.86 31.00
N GLU A 70 17.23 0.33 30.50
CA GLU A 70 17.95 1.56 30.86
C GLU A 70 17.29 2.34 32.03
N GLY A 71 16.20 1.82 32.61
CA GLY A 71 15.48 2.47 33.72
C GLY A 71 14.76 3.77 33.33
N VAL A 72 14.43 3.92 32.05
CA VAL A 72 13.76 5.10 31.46
C VAL A 72 12.24 4.99 31.65
N GLN A 73 11.53 6.11 31.55
CA GLN A 73 10.06 6.09 31.53
C GLN A 73 9.56 5.32 30.31
N ILE A 74 9.08 4.09 30.54
CA ILE A 74 8.48 3.24 29.51
C ILE A 74 7.21 3.94 29.00
N GLN A 75 7.17 4.25 27.71
CA GLN A 75 5.94 4.78 27.11
C GLN A 75 5.08 3.60 26.61
N ASN A 76 3.76 3.71 26.81
CA ASN A 76 2.82 2.69 26.31
C ASN A 76 3.06 2.38 24.83
N GLU A 77 2.97 1.09 24.48
CA GLU A 77 3.01 0.65 23.10
C GLU A 77 1.76 1.12 22.35
N ASN A 78 1.92 1.40 21.04
CA ASN A 78 0.79 1.68 20.16
C ASN A 78 -0.01 0.39 19.92
N GLN A 79 -0.91 0.07 20.85
CA GLN A 79 -1.77 -1.10 20.75
C GLN A 79 -2.75 -0.95 19.56
N THR A 80 -2.82 -1.97 18.72
CA THR A 80 -3.81 -2.01 17.63
C THR A 80 -5.19 -2.32 18.22
N LEU A 81 -6.02 -1.29 18.41
CA LEU A 81 -7.39 -1.45 18.92
C LEU A 81 -8.33 -2.11 17.90
N ALA A 82 -8.15 -1.80 16.62
CA ALA A 82 -8.90 -2.39 15.52
C ALA A 82 -8.05 -2.40 14.25
N SER A 83 -8.16 -3.48 13.48
CA SER A 83 -7.56 -3.64 12.15
C SER A 83 -8.52 -4.42 11.26
N ILE A 84 -8.42 -4.23 9.95
CA ILE A 84 -9.06 -5.08 8.93
C ILE A 84 -8.31 -4.87 7.61
N THR A 85 -8.10 -5.94 6.82
CA THR A 85 -7.58 -5.80 5.46
C THR A 85 -8.66 -5.31 4.50
N PHE A 86 -8.27 -4.64 3.40
CA PHE A 86 -9.23 -4.27 2.35
C PHE A 86 -9.95 -5.49 1.78
N GLN A 87 -9.25 -6.62 1.66
CA GLN A 87 -9.78 -7.90 1.20
C GLN A 87 -10.97 -8.34 2.06
N ASN A 88 -10.78 -8.46 3.38
CA ASN A 88 -11.84 -8.87 4.29
C ASN A 88 -12.89 -7.79 4.54
N TYR A 89 -12.53 -6.51 4.44
CA TYR A 89 -13.50 -5.40 4.48
C TYR A 89 -14.48 -5.46 3.31
N PHE A 90 -14.01 -5.60 2.06
CA PHE A 90 -14.91 -5.69 0.89
C PHE A 90 -15.72 -6.99 0.86
N ARG A 91 -15.23 -8.08 1.47
CA ARG A 91 -15.99 -9.33 1.69
C ARG A 91 -17.17 -9.19 2.68
N LEU A 92 -17.32 -8.06 3.39
CA LEU A 92 -18.49 -7.81 4.26
C LEU A 92 -19.71 -7.30 3.48
N TYR A 93 -19.54 -6.83 2.25
CA TYR A 93 -20.64 -6.28 1.45
C TYR A 93 -21.47 -7.40 0.82
N GLU A 94 -22.80 -7.36 0.99
CA GLU A 94 -23.73 -8.32 0.37
C GLU A 94 -23.61 -8.38 -1.16
N LYS A 95 -23.29 -7.24 -1.78
CA LYS A 95 -23.07 -7.10 -3.22
C LYS A 95 -21.80 -6.30 -3.45
N LEU A 96 -20.83 -6.94 -4.10
CA LEU A 96 -19.57 -6.33 -4.49
C LEU A 96 -19.47 -6.32 -6.02
N ALA A 97 -19.05 -5.19 -6.58
CA ALA A 97 -18.81 -5.02 -8.01
C ALA A 97 -17.68 -3.97 -8.22
N GLY A 98 -17.02 -4.00 -9.37
CA GLY A 98 -15.96 -3.05 -9.70
C GLY A 98 -15.81 -2.84 -11.21
N MET A 99 -15.65 -1.59 -11.62
CA MET A 99 -15.61 -1.18 -13.04
C MET A 99 -14.24 -0.61 -13.41
N THR A 100 -13.50 -1.34 -14.25
CA THR A 100 -12.07 -1.09 -14.43
C THR A 100 -11.62 -1.84 -15.76
N GLY A 101 -10.76 -1.28 -16.67
CA GLY A 101 -10.36 -1.78 -18.04
C GLY A 101 -9.34 -2.98 -18.27
N THR A 102 -8.02 -2.89 -17.98
CA THR A 102 -6.90 -3.89 -18.01
C THR A 102 -6.69 -4.97 -16.89
N ALA A 103 -7.69 -5.62 -16.29
CA ALA A 103 -7.49 -6.64 -15.22
C ALA A 103 -8.27 -7.93 -15.44
N ASP A 104 -8.61 -8.15 -16.71
CA ASP A 104 -8.46 -9.45 -17.36
C ASP A 104 -7.19 -10.20 -16.86
N THR A 105 -6.04 -9.50 -16.74
CA THR A 105 -4.78 -10.04 -16.19
C THR A 105 -4.88 -10.57 -14.77
N GLU A 106 -5.76 -10.00 -13.93
CA GLU A 106 -5.93 -10.37 -12.52
C GLU A 106 -7.25 -11.15 -12.30
N ALA A 107 -7.92 -11.61 -13.37
CA ALA A 107 -9.24 -12.22 -13.28
C ALA A 107 -9.28 -13.42 -12.31
N PHE A 108 -8.20 -14.20 -12.28
CA PHE A 108 -8.01 -15.29 -11.33
C PHE A 108 -7.89 -14.82 -9.87
N GLU A 109 -7.22 -13.68 -9.61
CA GLU A 109 -7.15 -13.10 -8.26
C GLU A 109 -8.53 -12.60 -7.80
N PHE A 110 -9.27 -11.90 -8.68
CA PHE A 110 -10.63 -11.44 -8.38
C PHE A 110 -11.61 -12.59 -8.10
N SER A 111 -11.57 -13.65 -8.92
CA SER A 111 -12.41 -14.83 -8.74
C SER A 111 -12.02 -15.63 -7.49
N SER A 112 -10.73 -15.80 -7.20
CA SER A 112 -10.29 -16.55 -6.02
C SER A 112 -10.57 -15.82 -4.70
N ILE A 113 -10.21 -14.54 -4.58
CA ILE A 113 -10.32 -13.76 -3.33
C ILE A 113 -11.75 -13.27 -3.08
N TYR A 114 -12.39 -12.68 -4.08
CA TYR A 114 -13.66 -11.95 -3.93
C TYR A 114 -14.87 -12.64 -4.57
N LYS A 115 -14.67 -13.78 -5.26
CA LYS A 115 -15.70 -14.47 -6.07
C LYS A 115 -16.28 -13.56 -7.16
N LEU A 116 -15.45 -12.67 -7.71
CA LEU A 116 -15.82 -11.75 -8.78
C LEU A 116 -15.31 -12.24 -10.14
N ASP A 117 -16.24 -12.50 -11.06
CA ASP A 117 -15.90 -12.78 -12.45
C ASP A 117 -15.50 -11.50 -13.19
N THR A 118 -14.50 -11.60 -14.07
CA THR A 118 -14.05 -10.48 -14.90
C THR A 118 -14.58 -10.64 -16.32
N VAL A 119 -15.50 -9.75 -16.71
CA VAL A 119 -16.01 -9.65 -18.08
C VAL A 119 -15.28 -8.54 -18.82
N VAL A 120 -14.71 -8.86 -19.99
CA VAL A 120 -14.09 -7.88 -20.88
C VAL A 120 -15.17 -7.26 -21.76
N VAL A 121 -15.62 -6.06 -21.39
CA VAL A 121 -16.60 -5.28 -22.18
C VAL A 121 -15.92 -4.74 -23.45
N PRO A 122 -16.49 -4.95 -24.66
CA PRO A 122 -15.95 -4.40 -25.89
C PRO A 122 -15.87 -2.86 -25.87
N THR A 123 -14.88 -2.30 -26.56
CA THR A 123 -14.76 -0.84 -26.69
C THR A 123 -15.84 -0.27 -27.60
N ASN A 124 -16.40 0.89 -27.23
CA ASN A 124 -17.40 1.63 -28.02
C ASN A 124 -16.94 1.95 -29.46
N ARG A 125 -15.62 2.02 -29.69
CA ARG A 125 -14.99 2.24 -31.00
C ARG A 125 -13.78 1.33 -31.19
N PRO A 126 -13.39 1.01 -32.44
CA PRO A 126 -12.16 0.29 -32.74
C PRO A 126 -10.94 1.01 -32.15
N MET A 127 -10.06 0.27 -31.49
CA MET A 127 -8.84 0.81 -30.89
C MET A 127 -7.72 0.84 -31.95
N ILE A 128 -7.22 2.04 -32.27
CA ILE A 128 -6.21 2.27 -33.33
C ILE A 128 -4.86 2.79 -32.80
N ARG A 129 -4.63 2.72 -31.48
CA ARG A 129 -3.37 3.15 -30.84
C ARG A 129 -2.22 2.28 -31.33
N LYS A 130 -1.11 2.93 -31.70
CA LYS A 130 0.15 2.28 -32.08
C LYS A 130 1.02 2.07 -30.85
N ASP A 131 0.96 0.88 -30.27
CA ASP A 131 1.90 0.47 -29.22
C ASP A 131 3.22 0.05 -29.88
N LEU A 132 4.23 0.90 -29.74
CA LEU A 132 5.56 0.71 -30.32
C LEU A 132 6.40 -0.23 -29.43
N PRO A 133 7.40 -0.94 -30.02
CA PRO A 133 8.35 -1.72 -29.24
C PRO A 133 9.08 -0.87 -28.19
N ASP A 134 9.38 -1.53 -27.06
CA ASP A 134 10.09 -0.94 -25.94
C ASP A 134 11.58 -0.78 -26.27
N LEU A 135 12.17 0.38 -25.94
CA LEU A 135 13.57 0.69 -26.19
C LEU A 135 14.40 0.47 -24.91
N VAL A 136 15.49 -0.28 -25.01
CA VAL A 136 16.37 -0.62 -23.87
C VAL A 136 17.76 -0.04 -24.08
N TYR A 137 18.25 0.71 -23.08
CA TYR A 137 19.56 1.37 -23.08
C TYR A 137 20.48 0.78 -22.02
N MET A 138 21.80 0.96 -22.20
CA MET A 138 22.79 0.45 -21.24
C MET A 138 22.82 1.27 -19.95
N THR A 139 22.74 2.60 -20.05
CA THR A 139 22.77 3.52 -18.89
C THR A 139 21.47 4.31 -18.77
N GLU A 140 21.21 4.86 -17.58
CA GLU A 140 20.07 5.74 -17.36
C GLU A 140 20.23 7.09 -18.07
N ALA A 141 21.47 7.59 -18.23
CA ALA A 141 21.74 8.83 -18.95
C ALA A 141 21.33 8.76 -20.43
N GLU A 142 21.66 7.66 -21.12
CA GLU A 142 21.26 7.41 -22.51
C GLU A 142 19.73 7.29 -22.64
N LYS A 143 19.10 6.54 -21.71
CA LYS A 143 17.64 6.42 -21.63
C LYS A 143 16.98 7.80 -21.55
N ILE A 144 17.46 8.68 -20.67
CA ILE A 144 16.91 10.03 -20.51
C ILE A 144 17.16 10.87 -21.77
N GLN A 145 18.37 10.88 -22.34
CA GLN A 145 18.66 11.63 -23.57
C GLN A 145 17.75 11.21 -24.74
N ALA A 146 17.51 9.91 -24.91
CA ALA A 146 16.61 9.39 -25.94
C ALA A 146 15.13 9.78 -25.71
N ILE A 147 14.69 9.85 -24.44
CA ILE A 147 13.36 10.37 -24.08
C ILE A 147 13.27 11.86 -24.44
N ILE A 148 14.28 12.67 -24.11
CA ILE A 148 14.30 14.11 -24.41
C ILE A 148 14.24 14.35 -25.93
N GLU A 149 14.97 13.56 -26.72
CA GLU A 149 14.98 13.72 -28.19
C GLU A 149 13.65 13.31 -28.85
N ASP A 150 13.02 12.21 -28.40
CA ASP A 150 11.66 11.83 -28.86
C ASP A 150 10.62 12.90 -28.45
N ILE A 151 10.75 13.53 -27.27
CA ILE A 151 9.90 14.66 -26.87
C ILE A 151 10.12 15.87 -27.78
N LYS A 152 11.36 16.22 -28.14
CA LYS A 152 11.63 17.32 -29.10
C LYS A 152 11.00 17.05 -30.45
N GLU A 153 11.19 15.86 -31.02
CA GLU A 153 10.63 15.51 -32.33
C GLU A 153 9.09 15.58 -32.34
N ARG A 154 8.45 15.11 -31.26
CA ARG A 154 6.99 15.16 -31.09
C ARG A 154 6.45 16.57 -30.89
N THR A 155 7.08 17.35 -30.02
CA THR A 155 6.66 18.74 -29.75
C THR A 155 6.87 19.64 -30.96
N ALA A 156 7.94 19.45 -31.74
CA ALA A 156 8.14 20.14 -33.02
C ALA A 156 7.04 19.83 -34.05
N LYS A 157 6.42 18.65 -33.98
CA LYS A 157 5.23 18.26 -34.78
C LYS A 157 3.89 18.66 -34.14
N GLY A 158 3.92 19.38 -33.01
CA GLY A 158 2.72 19.78 -32.27
C GLY A 158 2.04 18.64 -31.49
N GLN A 159 2.65 17.46 -31.37
CA GLN A 159 2.04 16.32 -30.66
C GLN A 159 2.12 16.53 -29.12
N PRO A 160 1.02 16.37 -28.36
CA PRO A 160 1.07 16.33 -26.90
C PRO A 160 1.81 15.08 -26.40
N VAL A 161 2.58 15.22 -25.31
CA VAL A 161 3.37 14.12 -24.72
C VAL A 161 3.14 14.01 -23.22
N LEU A 162 2.85 12.78 -22.77
CA LEU A 162 2.80 12.41 -21.36
C LEU A 162 3.96 11.47 -21.03
N VAL A 163 4.80 11.86 -20.08
CA VAL A 163 5.94 11.06 -19.59
C VAL A 163 5.56 10.47 -18.23
N GLY A 164 5.54 9.15 -18.11
CA GLY A 164 5.34 8.46 -16.83
C GLY A 164 6.68 8.11 -16.16
N THR A 165 6.80 8.35 -14.87
CA THR A 165 7.98 7.98 -14.06
C THR A 165 7.57 7.15 -12.84
N ILE A 166 8.52 6.49 -12.17
CA ILE A 166 8.24 5.67 -10.98
C ILE A 166 8.45 6.38 -9.63
N SER A 167 9.08 7.56 -9.62
CA SER A 167 9.37 8.31 -8.39
C SER A 167 9.51 9.80 -8.65
N ILE A 168 9.28 10.60 -7.61
CA ILE A 168 9.37 12.07 -7.68
C ILE A 168 10.78 12.48 -8.12
N GLU A 169 11.82 11.85 -7.56
CA GLU A 169 13.22 12.09 -7.94
C GLU A 169 13.46 11.90 -9.44
N LYS A 170 12.89 10.85 -10.06
CA LYS A 170 13.00 10.63 -11.51
C LYS A 170 12.21 11.68 -12.30
N SER A 171 11.06 12.14 -11.82
CA SER A 171 10.33 13.27 -12.42
C SER A 171 11.13 14.57 -12.38
N GLU A 172 11.75 14.90 -11.25
CA GLU A 172 12.62 16.07 -11.09
C GLU A 172 13.85 15.97 -12.01
N LEU A 173 14.48 14.79 -12.13
CA LEU A 173 15.61 14.59 -13.05
C LEU A 173 15.21 14.83 -14.51
N VAL A 174 14.09 14.25 -14.97
CA VAL A 174 13.58 14.48 -16.34
C VAL A 174 13.14 15.94 -16.54
N SER A 175 12.54 16.56 -15.52
CA SER A 175 12.16 17.99 -15.52
C SER A 175 13.37 18.91 -15.68
N ASN A 176 14.48 18.62 -14.99
CA ASN A 176 15.72 19.38 -15.12
C ASN A 176 16.34 19.24 -16.52
N GLU A 177 16.35 18.05 -17.11
CA GLU A 177 16.84 17.86 -18.49
C GLU A 177 15.91 18.51 -19.54
N LEU A 178 14.58 18.47 -19.34
CA LEU A 178 13.63 19.20 -20.20
C LEU A 178 13.81 20.72 -20.11
N THR A 179 14.11 21.24 -18.91
CA THR A 179 14.42 22.66 -18.69
C THR A 179 15.68 23.06 -19.45
N LYS A 180 16.77 22.26 -19.36
CA LYS A 180 18.00 22.47 -20.14
C LYS A 180 17.76 22.42 -21.64
N ALA A 181 16.82 21.56 -22.09
CA ALA A 181 16.42 21.47 -23.49
C ALA A 181 15.48 22.61 -23.95
N GLY A 182 15.06 23.52 -23.06
CA GLY A 182 14.18 24.65 -23.37
C GLY A 182 12.70 24.28 -23.54
N ILE A 183 12.29 23.08 -23.10
CA ILE A 183 10.92 22.56 -23.30
C ILE A 183 10.06 22.89 -22.10
N LYS A 184 9.01 23.70 -22.29
CA LYS A 184 8.01 23.98 -21.26
C LYS A 184 7.22 22.71 -20.95
N HIS A 185 7.17 22.34 -19.66
CA HIS A 185 6.51 21.13 -19.18
C HIS A 185 5.88 21.36 -17.80
N ASN A 186 4.92 20.51 -17.43
CA ASN A 186 4.30 20.49 -16.10
C ASN A 186 4.65 19.17 -15.38
N VAL A 187 4.79 19.20 -14.05
CA VAL A 187 5.12 18.02 -13.23
C VAL A 187 4.00 17.70 -12.24
N LEU A 188 3.57 16.45 -12.21
CA LEU A 188 2.52 15.94 -11.32
C LEU A 188 3.14 14.98 -10.29
N ASN A 189 3.13 15.37 -9.02
CA ASN A 189 3.85 14.68 -7.94
C ASN A 189 2.94 13.96 -6.93
N ALA A 190 1.65 13.78 -7.24
CA ALA A 190 0.63 13.13 -6.41
C ALA A 190 0.43 13.75 -5.02
N LYS A 191 0.80 15.03 -4.85
CA LYS A 191 0.67 15.79 -3.58
C LYS A 191 -0.53 16.72 -3.56
N PHE A 192 -1.04 17.17 -4.72
CA PHE A 192 -2.06 18.22 -4.80
C PHE A 192 -3.14 17.88 -5.83
N HIS A 193 -4.04 16.96 -5.49
CA HIS A 193 -5.00 16.37 -6.43
C HIS A 193 -5.86 17.38 -7.22
N ALA A 194 -6.30 18.49 -6.60
CA ALA A 194 -7.12 19.50 -7.26
C ALA A 194 -6.36 20.24 -8.38
N ASN A 195 -5.13 20.68 -8.11
CA ASN A 195 -4.29 21.36 -9.09
C ASN A 195 -3.80 20.40 -10.18
N GLU A 196 -3.50 19.14 -9.81
CA GLU A 196 -3.09 18.10 -10.75
C GLU A 196 -4.20 17.80 -11.78
N ALA A 197 -5.47 17.77 -11.37
CA ALA A 197 -6.59 17.56 -12.30
C ALA A 197 -6.70 18.66 -13.37
N ALA A 198 -6.51 19.92 -13.00
CA ALA A 198 -6.53 21.04 -13.95
C ALA A 198 -5.40 20.92 -14.99
N ILE A 199 -4.18 20.56 -14.55
CA ILE A 199 -3.03 20.35 -15.42
C ILE A 199 -3.26 19.17 -16.38
N VAL A 200 -3.81 18.05 -15.89
CA VAL A 200 -4.07 16.85 -16.71
C VAL A 200 -5.14 17.12 -17.77
N ALA A 201 -6.19 17.88 -17.45
CA ALA A 201 -7.22 18.26 -18.41
C ALA A 201 -6.69 19.14 -19.57
N GLN A 202 -5.56 19.84 -19.35
CA GLN A 202 -4.86 20.63 -20.36
C GLN A 202 -3.70 19.87 -21.05
N ALA A 203 -3.34 18.67 -20.60
CA ALA A 203 -2.20 17.91 -21.13
C ALA A 203 -2.36 17.44 -22.58
N GLY A 204 -3.58 17.52 -23.15
CA GLY A 204 -3.87 17.18 -24.55
C GLY A 204 -3.73 18.35 -25.54
N TYR A 205 -3.32 19.54 -25.09
CA TYR A 205 -3.05 20.68 -25.96
C TYR A 205 -1.87 20.41 -26.92
N PRO A 206 -1.88 20.94 -28.16
CA PRO A 206 -0.74 20.81 -29.07
C PRO A 206 0.59 21.25 -28.45
N ALA A 207 1.64 20.44 -28.64
CA ALA A 207 2.96 20.59 -28.03
C ALA A 207 3.02 20.63 -26.49
N ALA A 208 1.94 20.32 -25.77
CA ALA A 208 1.98 20.25 -24.31
C ALA A 208 2.79 19.03 -23.82
N VAL A 209 3.67 19.24 -22.84
CA VAL A 209 4.45 18.17 -22.20
C VAL A 209 4.09 18.08 -20.71
N THR A 210 3.69 16.90 -20.26
CA THR A 210 3.34 16.65 -18.86
C THR A 210 4.11 15.43 -18.33
N ILE A 211 4.73 15.58 -17.17
CA ILE A 211 5.40 14.50 -16.42
C ILE A 211 4.49 14.04 -15.30
N ALA A 212 4.23 12.74 -15.20
CA ALA A 212 3.39 12.14 -14.17
C ALA A 212 4.17 11.12 -13.34
N THR A 213 4.29 11.40 -12.03
CA THR A 213 4.88 10.45 -11.08
C THR A 213 3.88 9.34 -10.76
N ASN A 214 4.24 8.09 -11.06
CA ASN A 214 3.40 6.89 -10.91
C ASN A 214 2.01 7.04 -11.54
N MET A 215 0.99 7.22 -10.70
CA MET A 215 -0.42 7.39 -11.07
C MET A 215 -0.93 8.81 -10.79
N ALA A 216 -0.06 9.82 -10.71
CA ALA A 216 -0.48 11.22 -10.57
C ALA A 216 -1.49 11.59 -11.67
N GLY A 217 -2.50 12.40 -11.33
CA GLY A 217 -3.60 12.69 -12.25
C GLY A 217 -4.46 11.47 -12.66
N ARG A 218 -4.55 10.41 -11.83
CA ARG A 218 -5.47 9.29 -12.05
C ARG A 218 -6.90 9.73 -11.74
N GLY A 219 -7.84 9.36 -12.62
CA GLY A 219 -9.26 9.73 -12.53
C GLY A 219 -9.64 10.89 -13.46
N THR A 220 -8.68 11.72 -13.88
CA THR A 220 -8.89 12.77 -14.89
C THR A 220 -8.58 12.26 -16.30
N ASP A 221 -9.35 12.69 -17.31
CA ASP A 221 -9.05 12.41 -18.71
C ASP A 221 -8.11 13.45 -19.34
N ILE A 222 -7.31 12.99 -20.31
CA ILE A 222 -6.52 13.83 -21.22
C ILE A 222 -7.27 13.87 -22.54
N VAL A 223 -8.06 14.93 -22.75
CA VAL A 223 -8.79 15.16 -23.99
C VAL A 223 -7.88 15.84 -25.01
N LEU A 224 -7.75 15.27 -26.21
CA LEU A 224 -6.96 15.87 -27.29
C LEU A 224 -7.56 17.23 -27.70
N GLY A 225 -6.72 18.26 -27.78
CA GLY A 225 -7.14 19.64 -27.97
C GLY A 225 -7.54 20.38 -26.68
N GLY A 226 -7.47 19.73 -25.52
CA GLY A 226 -7.84 20.31 -24.22
C GLY A 226 -9.30 20.06 -23.82
N SER A 227 -9.60 20.28 -22.54
CA SER A 227 -10.96 20.18 -22.02
C SER A 227 -11.69 21.53 -22.08
N TRP A 228 -12.46 21.73 -23.14
CA TRP A 228 -13.37 22.88 -23.28
C TRP A 228 -14.34 23.05 -22.09
N GLN A 229 -14.64 21.96 -21.38
CA GLN A 229 -15.48 21.99 -20.18
C GLN A 229 -14.76 22.67 -19.02
N ALA A 230 -13.45 22.45 -18.88
CA ALA A 230 -12.62 23.13 -17.90
C ALA A 230 -12.43 24.62 -18.25
N GLU A 231 -12.32 24.95 -19.53
CA GLU A 231 -12.22 26.34 -20.00
C GLU A 231 -13.53 27.11 -19.82
N VAL A 232 -14.69 26.50 -20.13
CA VAL A 232 -16.00 27.10 -19.86
C VAL A 232 -16.25 27.27 -18.36
N ALA A 233 -15.77 26.34 -17.51
CA ALA A 233 -15.85 26.46 -16.06
C ALA A 233 -14.91 27.51 -15.44
N ALA A 234 -13.88 27.96 -16.18
CA ALA A 234 -12.96 29.01 -15.77
C ALA A 234 -13.39 30.43 -16.20
N LEU A 235 -14.48 30.54 -16.97
CA LEU A 235 -15.05 31.82 -17.40
C LEU A 235 -16.17 32.27 -16.46
N GLU A 236 -16.12 33.53 -16.01
CA GLU A 236 -17.25 34.15 -15.32
C GLU A 236 -18.35 34.55 -16.33
N ASN A 237 -19.55 33.98 -16.17
CA ASN A 237 -20.73 34.23 -17.03
C ASN A 237 -20.49 34.12 -18.56
N PRO A 238 -20.08 32.95 -19.07
CA PRO A 238 -19.82 32.75 -20.50
C PRO A 238 -21.11 32.85 -21.36
N THR A 239 -21.04 33.61 -22.45
CA THR A 239 -22.14 33.70 -23.43
C THR A 239 -22.23 32.45 -24.33
N ALA A 240 -23.43 32.16 -24.85
CA ALA A 240 -23.68 30.95 -25.64
C ALA A 240 -22.73 30.80 -26.85
N GLU A 241 -22.37 31.90 -27.52
CA GLU A 241 -21.43 31.91 -28.65
C GLU A 241 -19.98 31.56 -28.25
N GLN A 242 -19.55 31.93 -27.03
CA GLN A 242 -18.23 31.57 -26.51
C GLN A 242 -18.16 30.07 -26.22
N ILE A 243 -19.21 29.52 -25.61
CA ILE A 243 -19.35 28.07 -25.34
C ILE A 243 -19.38 27.27 -26.65
N GLU A 244 -19.95 27.81 -27.73
CA GLU A 244 -19.98 27.15 -29.03
C GLU A 244 -18.63 27.18 -29.75
N LYS A 245 -17.88 28.30 -29.68
CA LYS A 245 -16.49 28.37 -30.20
C LYS A 245 -15.50 27.48 -29.44
N LEU A 246 -15.69 27.31 -28.13
CA LEU A 246 -14.78 26.50 -27.30
C LEU A 246 -15.03 24.99 -27.45
N LYS A 247 -16.23 24.56 -27.88
CA LYS A 247 -16.52 23.13 -28.12
C LYS A 247 -15.73 22.58 -29.31
N PRO A 248 -14.84 21.58 -29.13
CA PRO A 248 -14.43 20.72 -30.21
C PRO A 248 -15.64 19.91 -30.67
N THR A 249 -15.70 19.59 -31.96
CA THR A 249 -16.79 18.82 -32.60
C THR A 249 -16.74 17.31 -32.28
N GLY A 250 -16.60 16.95 -31.00
CA GLY A 250 -16.54 15.57 -30.50
C GLY A 250 -17.16 15.39 -29.11
N ARG A 251 -18.13 14.48 -28.98
CA ARG A 251 -18.76 14.08 -27.69
C ARG A 251 -18.30 12.69 -27.28
N TYR A 252 -17.40 12.54 -26.29
CA TYR A 252 -17.05 11.22 -25.76
C TYR A 252 -16.88 11.21 -24.23
N ARG A 253 -17.24 10.07 -23.59
CA ARG A 253 -17.17 9.77 -22.14
C ARG A 253 -16.28 8.53 -21.89
N HIS A 254 -15.90 8.25 -20.64
CA HIS A 254 -14.69 7.47 -20.29
C HIS A 254 -14.92 6.32 -19.30
N GLU A 255 -13.97 5.35 -19.23
CA GLU A 255 -13.55 4.58 -18.02
C GLU A 255 -12.25 3.74 -18.28
N SER A 256 -11.48 3.28 -17.26
CA SER A 256 -10.06 2.79 -17.40
C SER A 256 -9.45 1.86 -16.28
N ARG A 257 -8.19 1.37 -16.40
CA ARG A 257 -7.33 0.45 -15.50
C ARG A 257 -5.87 0.38 -16.04
N ARG A 258 -4.84 -0.26 -15.43
CA ARG A 258 -4.54 -0.71 -14.03
C ARG A 258 -3.22 -0.09 -13.49
N ILE A 259 -2.06 -0.25 -14.15
CA ILE A 259 -0.81 0.56 -13.96
C ILE A 259 -0.12 0.89 -15.31
N ASP A 260 0.83 0.10 -15.83
CA ASP A 260 1.54 0.41 -17.11
C ASP A 260 0.57 0.56 -18.30
N ASN A 261 -0.43 -0.32 -18.34
CA ASN A 261 -1.51 -0.22 -19.29
C ASN A 261 -2.54 0.90 -18.96
N GLN A 262 -2.51 1.54 -17.77
CA GLN A 262 -3.13 2.89 -17.61
C GLN A 262 -2.34 3.92 -18.41
N LEU A 263 -1.01 3.90 -18.33
CA LEU A 263 -0.19 4.89 -19.01
C LEU A 263 -0.36 4.77 -20.53
N ARG A 264 -0.29 3.55 -21.09
CA ARG A 264 -0.71 3.31 -22.49
C ARG A 264 -2.17 3.73 -22.73
N GLY A 265 -3.07 3.40 -21.79
CA GLY A 265 -4.51 3.74 -21.83
C GLY A 265 -4.85 5.22 -21.59
N ARG A 266 -3.88 6.11 -21.41
CA ARG A 266 -4.07 7.57 -21.46
C ARG A 266 -4.00 8.11 -22.89
N SER A 267 -3.55 7.33 -23.88
CA SER A 267 -3.62 7.67 -25.31
C SER A 267 -4.55 6.75 -26.08
N GLY A 268 -5.05 7.23 -27.23
CA GLY A 268 -5.93 6.48 -28.14
C GLY A 268 -7.32 6.14 -27.55
N ARG A 269 -7.87 7.03 -26.72
CA ARG A 269 -9.19 6.86 -26.12
C ARG A 269 -10.27 6.99 -27.20
N GLN A 270 -11.36 6.22 -27.08
CA GLN A 270 -12.54 6.34 -27.97
C GLN A 270 -12.20 6.28 -29.48
N GLY A 271 -11.19 5.48 -29.85
CA GLY A 271 -10.74 5.31 -31.23
C GLY A 271 -9.88 6.46 -31.78
N ASP A 272 -9.43 7.38 -30.93
CA ASP A 272 -8.51 8.44 -31.32
C ASP A 272 -7.16 7.88 -31.75
N ALA A 273 -6.45 8.62 -32.61
CA ALA A 273 -5.07 8.32 -32.94
C ALA A 273 -4.17 8.52 -31.70
N GLY A 274 -3.25 7.60 -31.47
CA GLY A 274 -2.29 7.69 -30.38
C GLY A 274 -1.14 6.72 -30.58
N SER A 275 -0.05 6.95 -29.83
CA SER A 275 1.07 6.02 -29.74
C SER A 275 1.51 5.86 -28.29
N SER A 276 2.04 4.69 -27.94
CA SER A 276 2.76 4.48 -26.69
C SER A 276 4.11 3.80 -26.95
N ARG A 277 5.08 4.01 -26.06
CA ARG A 277 6.42 3.40 -26.09
C ARG A 277 6.98 3.42 -24.67
N PHE A 278 7.65 2.34 -24.25
CA PHE A 278 8.44 2.35 -23.02
C PHE A 278 9.93 2.53 -23.32
N TYR A 279 10.61 3.16 -22.36
CA TYR A 279 12.05 3.38 -22.35
C TYR A 279 12.59 2.76 -21.06
N LEU A 280 13.50 1.79 -21.19
CA LEU A 280 14.11 1.08 -20.07
C LEU A 280 15.64 1.22 -20.11
N SER A 281 16.26 1.05 -18.95
CA SER A 281 17.71 0.95 -18.80
C SER A 281 18.08 -0.35 -18.08
N MET A 282 19.23 -0.93 -18.42
CA MET A 282 19.84 -2.01 -17.64
C MET A 282 20.12 -1.61 -16.18
N GLU A 283 20.19 -0.31 -15.88
CA GLU A 283 20.39 0.24 -14.54
C GLU A 283 19.08 0.43 -13.76
N ASP A 284 17.90 0.21 -14.37
CA ASP A 284 16.60 0.38 -13.70
C ASP A 284 16.35 -0.71 -12.64
N ALA A 285 15.56 -0.39 -11.61
CA ALA A 285 15.30 -1.29 -10.49
C ALA A 285 14.74 -2.66 -10.92
N LEU A 286 13.84 -2.70 -11.92
CA LEU A 286 13.34 -3.96 -12.50
C LEU A 286 14.48 -4.79 -13.10
N MET A 287 15.38 -4.16 -13.85
CA MET A 287 16.51 -4.85 -14.48
C MET A 287 17.52 -5.31 -13.43
N ARG A 288 17.84 -4.52 -12.40
CA ARG A 288 18.74 -4.95 -11.31
C ARG A 288 18.30 -6.23 -10.59
N ILE A 289 17.00 -6.51 -10.51
CA ILE A 289 16.47 -7.71 -9.85
C ILE A 289 16.71 -8.99 -10.68
N PHE A 290 16.90 -8.88 -12.00
CA PHE A 290 16.96 -10.05 -12.92
C PHE A 290 18.21 -10.10 -13.82
N ALA A 291 18.79 -8.96 -14.17
CA ALA A 291 20.04 -8.85 -14.90
C ALA A 291 21.21 -9.13 -13.95
N SER A 292 21.51 -10.43 -13.74
CA SER A 292 22.79 -10.82 -13.15
C SER A 292 23.96 -10.14 -13.87
N ASP A 293 25.06 -9.87 -13.17
CA ASP A 293 26.26 -9.23 -13.74
C ASP A 293 26.77 -9.91 -15.01
N ARG A 294 26.50 -11.22 -15.14
CA ARG A 294 26.79 -12.03 -16.33
C ARG A 294 26.03 -11.58 -17.58
N VAL A 295 24.76 -11.16 -17.47
CA VAL A 295 23.96 -10.63 -18.59
C VAL A 295 24.48 -9.25 -19.00
N SER A 296 24.68 -8.35 -18.03
CA SER A 296 25.23 -7.01 -18.25
C SER A 296 26.68 -7.05 -18.76
N GLY A 297 27.46 -8.05 -18.37
CA GLY A 297 28.79 -8.33 -18.89
C GLY A 297 28.78 -8.92 -20.31
N MET A 298 27.78 -9.73 -20.65
CA MET A 298 27.60 -10.25 -22.01
C MET A 298 27.19 -9.14 -22.98
N MET A 299 26.25 -8.26 -22.60
CA MET A 299 25.85 -7.11 -23.43
C MET A 299 27.00 -6.14 -23.68
N ARG A 300 27.82 -5.84 -22.66
CA ARG A 300 29.05 -5.03 -22.85
C ARG A 300 30.06 -5.68 -23.79
N LYS A 301 30.16 -7.01 -23.82
CA LYS A 301 31.02 -7.75 -24.77
C LYS A 301 30.45 -7.83 -26.19
N LEU A 302 29.15 -7.59 -26.39
CA LEU A 302 28.52 -7.54 -27.71
C LEU A 302 28.84 -6.27 -28.52
N GLY A 303 29.61 -5.33 -27.95
CA GLY A 303 30.14 -4.18 -28.70
C GLY A 303 29.11 -3.08 -29.00
N MET A 304 28.05 -2.98 -28.20
CA MET A 304 27.09 -1.87 -28.26
C MET A 304 27.80 -0.52 -28.19
N LYS A 305 27.43 0.41 -29.08
CA LYS A 305 27.91 1.79 -29.00
C LYS A 305 27.03 2.61 -28.03
N PRO A 306 27.60 3.64 -27.40
CA PRO A 306 26.82 4.56 -26.59
C PRO A 306 25.66 5.16 -27.40
N GLY A 307 24.45 5.16 -26.82
CA GLY A 307 23.23 5.69 -27.43
C GLY A 307 22.50 4.77 -28.43
N GLU A 308 23.02 3.60 -28.80
CA GLU A 308 22.26 2.62 -29.60
C GLU A 308 21.25 1.87 -28.70
N ALA A 309 19.98 1.80 -29.11
CA ALA A 309 18.93 1.08 -28.38
C ALA A 309 18.94 -0.43 -28.73
N ILE A 310 18.72 -1.29 -27.74
CA ILE A 310 18.57 -2.74 -27.96
C ILE A 310 17.15 -3.08 -28.39
N GLU A 311 16.90 -3.05 -29.70
CA GLU A 311 15.68 -3.62 -30.29
C GLU A 311 15.91 -5.11 -30.64
N HIS A 312 15.77 -6.02 -29.67
CA HIS A 312 15.81 -7.47 -29.95
C HIS A 312 14.75 -8.26 -29.19
N PRO A 313 13.92 -9.07 -29.88
CA PRO A 313 12.87 -9.91 -29.25
C PRO A 313 13.26 -10.77 -28.04
N TRP A 314 14.53 -11.20 -27.89
CA TRP A 314 14.93 -11.96 -26.69
C TRP A 314 14.99 -11.07 -25.43
N VAL A 315 15.35 -9.80 -25.57
CA VAL A 315 15.39 -8.82 -24.47
C VAL A 315 13.96 -8.47 -24.04
N THR A 316 13.08 -8.17 -25.00
CA THR A 316 11.65 -7.93 -24.72
C THR A 316 11.00 -9.12 -24.01
N LYS A 317 11.30 -10.36 -24.45
CA LYS A 317 10.81 -11.59 -23.79
C LYS A 317 11.41 -11.78 -22.39
N ALA A 318 12.68 -11.43 -22.18
CA ALA A 318 13.31 -11.48 -20.87
C ALA A 318 12.68 -10.47 -19.89
N ILE A 319 12.42 -9.23 -20.33
CA ILE A 319 11.72 -8.19 -19.55
C ILE A 319 10.31 -8.64 -19.18
N ALA A 320 9.53 -9.16 -20.14
CA ALA A 320 8.18 -9.67 -19.88
C ALA A 320 8.17 -10.83 -18.86
N ASN A 321 9.17 -11.72 -18.91
CA ASN A 321 9.31 -12.80 -17.93
C ASN A 321 9.73 -12.28 -16.54
N ALA A 322 10.61 -11.27 -16.48
CA ALA A 322 10.99 -10.60 -15.25
C ALA A 322 9.79 -9.94 -14.57
N GLN A 323 9.00 -9.16 -15.33
CA GLN A 323 7.78 -8.50 -14.87
C GLN A 323 6.77 -9.52 -14.31
N ARG A 324 6.44 -10.58 -15.06
CA ARG A 324 5.56 -11.67 -14.58
C ARG A 324 6.03 -12.31 -13.27
N LYS A 325 7.36 -12.44 -13.08
CA LYS A 325 7.92 -13.01 -11.84
C LYS A 325 7.83 -12.04 -10.65
N VAL A 326 7.89 -10.72 -10.89
CA VAL A 326 7.56 -9.71 -9.85
C VAL A 326 6.08 -9.74 -9.52
N GLU A 327 5.21 -9.82 -10.53
CA GLU A 327 3.75 -9.91 -10.36
C GLU A 327 3.35 -11.15 -9.55
N SER A 328 3.90 -12.33 -9.89
CA SER A 328 3.73 -13.57 -9.12
C SER A 328 4.20 -13.41 -7.67
N ARG A 329 5.42 -12.89 -7.44
CA ARG A 329 5.94 -12.68 -6.08
C ARG A 329 5.02 -11.74 -5.26
N ASN A 330 4.51 -10.69 -5.88
CA ASN A 330 3.57 -9.76 -5.25
C ASN A 330 2.19 -10.38 -5.01
N PHE A 331 1.76 -11.33 -5.85
CA PHE A 331 0.58 -12.16 -5.60
C PHE A 331 0.79 -13.09 -4.39
N ASP A 332 1.91 -13.81 -4.34
CA ASP A 332 2.24 -14.74 -3.26
C ASP A 332 2.30 -14.03 -1.89
N ILE A 333 2.94 -12.86 -1.82
CA ILE A 333 2.98 -12.02 -0.61
C ILE A 333 1.56 -11.60 -0.19
N ARG A 334 0.72 -11.14 -1.13
CA ARG A 334 -0.67 -10.73 -0.83
C ARG A 334 -1.55 -11.90 -0.41
N LYS A 335 -1.34 -13.09 -0.99
CA LYS A 335 -2.01 -14.34 -0.63
C LYS A 335 -1.64 -14.76 0.80
N GLN A 336 -0.36 -14.77 1.14
CA GLN A 336 0.09 -15.11 2.50
C GLN A 336 -0.42 -14.11 3.55
N LEU A 337 -0.42 -12.80 3.25
CA LEU A 337 -1.00 -11.79 4.13
C LEU A 337 -2.51 -11.97 4.32
N LEU A 338 -3.23 -12.39 3.28
CA LEU A 338 -4.66 -12.71 3.37
C LEU A 338 -4.89 -13.97 4.21
N GLU A 339 -4.08 -15.02 4.05
CA GLU A 339 -4.17 -16.25 4.86
C GLU A 339 -3.98 -15.95 6.36
N TYR A 340 -3.08 -15.03 6.73
CA TYR A 340 -2.93 -14.59 8.13
C TYR A 340 -4.10 -13.72 8.61
N ASP A 341 -4.60 -12.76 7.83
CA ASP A 341 -5.76 -11.95 8.24
C ASP A 341 -7.06 -12.75 8.23
N ASP A 342 -7.23 -13.79 7.41
CA ASP A 342 -8.43 -14.65 7.44
C ASP A 342 -8.59 -15.31 8.83
N VAL A 343 -7.51 -15.83 9.42
CA VAL A 343 -7.52 -16.38 10.80
C VAL A 343 -7.84 -15.31 11.85
N ALA A 344 -7.23 -14.13 11.75
CA ALA A 344 -7.52 -13.01 12.66
C ALA A 344 -8.95 -12.47 12.46
N ASN A 345 -9.48 -12.55 11.24
CA ASN A 345 -10.81 -12.09 10.87
C ASN A 345 -11.91 -13.02 11.38
N ASP A 346 -11.67 -14.33 11.46
CA ASP A 346 -12.62 -15.26 12.08
C ASP A 346 -12.76 -15.01 13.59
N GLN A 347 -11.64 -14.77 14.30
CA GLN A 347 -11.68 -14.32 15.70
C GLN A 347 -12.40 -12.98 15.84
N ARG A 348 -12.08 -12.01 14.97
CA ARG A 348 -12.71 -10.69 14.91
C ARG A 348 -14.22 -10.79 14.68
N ARG A 349 -14.68 -11.71 13.81
CA ARG A 349 -16.10 -11.97 13.55
C ARG A 349 -16.82 -12.54 14.77
N ALA A 350 -16.21 -13.49 15.47
CA ALA A 350 -16.79 -14.03 16.71
C ALA A 350 -16.96 -12.94 17.78
N ILE A 351 -15.91 -12.16 18.05
CA ILE A 351 -15.93 -11.06 19.02
C ILE A 351 -16.91 -9.95 18.60
N TYR A 352 -16.94 -9.56 17.31
CA TYR A 352 -17.88 -8.54 16.84
C TYR A 352 -19.33 -9.02 16.84
N SER A 353 -19.59 -10.30 16.58
CA SER A 353 -20.93 -10.88 16.70
C SER A 353 -21.43 -10.81 18.14
N GLN A 354 -20.64 -11.32 19.10
CA GLN A 354 -20.98 -11.28 20.53
C GLN A 354 -21.13 -9.84 21.03
N ARG A 355 -20.25 -8.93 20.63
CA ARG A 355 -20.32 -7.51 21.00
C ARG A 355 -21.59 -6.86 20.45
N ASN A 356 -21.95 -7.10 19.19
CA ASN A 356 -23.16 -6.53 18.60
C ASN A 356 -24.42 -7.13 19.24
N GLU A 357 -24.47 -8.44 19.47
CA GLU A 357 -25.54 -9.12 20.21
C GLU A 357 -25.79 -8.50 21.60
N LEU A 358 -24.72 -8.20 22.35
CA LEU A 358 -24.81 -7.53 23.65
C LEU A 358 -25.16 -6.03 23.57
N LEU A 359 -24.97 -5.36 22.43
CA LEU A 359 -25.24 -3.93 22.23
C LEU A 359 -26.61 -3.65 21.58
N ASP A 360 -27.11 -4.59 20.77
CA ASP A 360 -28.38 -4.46 20.05
C ASP A 360 -29.59 -4.88 20.93
N VAL A 361 -29.34 -5.65 22.00
CA VAL A 361 -30.37 -6.10 22.96
C VAL A 361 -30.57 -5.07 24.08
N SER A 362 -31.84 -4.78 24.42
CA SER A 362 -32.20 -3.76 25.41
C SER A 362 -32.07 -4.17 26.88
N ASP A 363 -32.05 -5.48 27.18
CA ASP A 363 -31.78 -6.03 28.51
C ASP A 363 -30.84 -7.24 28.42
N VAL A 364 -29.67 -7.13 29.02
CA VAL A 364 -28.63 -8.18 29.07
C VAL A 364 -28.65 -8.99 30.37
N SER A 365 -29.65 -8.77 31.24
CA SER A 365 -29.70 -9.37 32.59
C SER A 365 -29.69 -10.90 32.57
N GLU A 366 -30.39 -11.54 31.62
CA GLU A 366 -30.38 -12.99 31.46
C GLU A 366 -28.98 -13.52 31.07
N THR A 367 -28.33 -12.89 30.09
CA THR A 367 -26.98 -13.22 29.64
C THR A 367 -25.96 -13.05 30.77
N ILE A 368 -26.06 -11.97 31.54
CA ILE A 368 -25.19 -11.71 32.71
C ILE A 368 -25.44 -12.74 33.82
N ASN A 369 -26.69 -13.12 34.10
CA ASN A 369 -26.99 -14.15 35.09
C ASN A 369 -26.43 -15.52 34.68
N SER A 370 -26.58 -15.90 33.40
CA SER A 370 -26.03 -17.13 32.83
C SER A 370 -24.50 -17.18 32.91
N ILE A 371 -23.82 -16.14 32.40
CA ILE A 371 -22.35 -16.00 32.51
C ILE A 371 -21.89 -16.05 33.97
N ARG A 372 -22.63 -15.42 34.89
CA ARG A 372 -22.30 -15.43 36.33
C ARG A 372 -22.36 -16.84 36.91
N GLU A 373 -23.39 -17.62 36.59
CA GLU A 373 -23.48 -19.01 37.04
C GLU A 373 -22.33 -19.86 36.51
N ASP A 374 -21.98 -19.74 35.24
CA ASP A 374 -20.92 -20.52 34.63
C ASP A 374 -19.54 -20.11 35.15
N VAL A 375 -19.29 -18.82 35.39
CA VAL A 375 -18.06 -18.34 36.05
C VAL A 375 -17.98 -18.83 37.50
N PHE A 376 -19.10 -18.91 38.23
CA PHE A 376 -19.11 -19.51 39.57
C PHE A 376 -18.79 -21.02 39.52
N LYS A 377 -19.46 -21.78 38.65
CA LYS A 377 -19.20 -23.23 38.47
C LYS A 377 -17.73 -23.47 38.12
N ALA A 378 -17.22 -22.83 37.06
CA ALA A 378 -15.85 -22.98 36.61
C ALA A 378 -14.80 -22.53 37.66
N THR A 379 -15.11 -21.50 38.47
CA THR A 379 -14.22 -21.08 39.56
C THR A 379 -14.25 -22.08 40.71
N ILE A 380 -15.40 -22.69 41.03
CA ILE A 380 -15.53 -23.74 42.05
C ILE A 380 -14.82 -25.02 41.58
N ASP A 381 -15.12 -25.51 40.38
CA ASP A 381 -14.58 -26.75 39.81
C ASP A 381 -13.04 -26.75 39.73
N ALA A 382 -12.42 -25.58 39.58
CA ALA A 382 -10.96 -25.40 39.59
C ALA A 382 -10.29 -25.69 40.95
N TYR A 383 -11.03 -25.56 42.07
CA TYR A 383 -10.53 -25.84 43.43
C TYR A 383 -11.23 -27.01 44.11
N ILE A 384 -12.42 -27.38 43.63
CA ILE A 384 -13.28 -28.45 44.13
C ILE A 384 -13.71 -29.29 42.93
N PRO A 385 -12.90 -30.26 42.48
CA PRO A 385 -13.25 -31.10 41.34
C PRO A 385 -14.62 -31.76 41.52
N PRO A 386 -15.45 -31.86 40.46
CA PRO A 386 -16.77 -32.47 40.56
C PRO A 386 -16.67 -33.90 41.09
N GLN A 387 -17.53 -34.25 42.05
CA GLN A 387 -17.55 -35.54 42.77
C GLN A 387 -16.37 -35.80 43.72
N SER A 388 -15.66 -34.76 44.18
CA SER A 388 -14.66 -34.88 45.25
C SER A 388 -15.24 -35.37 46.58
N LEU A 389 -14.49 -36.19 47.30
CA LEU A 389 -14.71 -36.51 48.72
C LEU A 389 -14.31 -35.31 49.59
N GLU A 390 -14.96 -35.13 50.75
CA GLU A 390 -14.76 -33.97 51.64
C GLU A 390 -13.29 -33.75 52.05
N GLU A 391 -12.51 -34.83 52.20
CA GLU A 391 -11.08 -34.79 52.56
C GLU A 391 -10.17 -34.18 51.49
N ASN A 392 -10.62 -34.12 50.22
CA ASN A 392 -9.83 -33.63 49.09
C ASN A 392 -10.14 -32.17 48.71
N VAL A 393 -10.96 -31.45 49.49
CA VAL A 393 -11.47 -30.13 49.13
C VAL A 393 -10.53 -29.00 49.58
N GLY A 394 -9.95 -28.28 48.62
CA GLY A 394 -9.01 -27.17 48.84
C GLY A 394 -9.64 -25.85 49.30
N TYR A 395 -10.35 -25.84 50.43
CA TYR A 395 -11.14 -24.70 50.91
C TYR A 395 -10.36 -23.36 51.02
N SER A 396 -9.08 -23.40 51.39
CA SER A 396 -8.27 -22.17 51.60
C SER A 396 -7.96 -21.41 50.31
N GLY A 397 -7.68 -22.12 49.21
CA GLY A 397 -7.42 -21.51 47.90
C GLY A 397 -8.68 -20.91 47.27
N ALA A 398 -9.79 -21.63 47.34
CA ALA A 398 -11.08 -21.15 46.82
C ALA A 398 -11.55 -19.85 47.51
N ALA A 399 -11.37 -19.76 48.83
CA ALA A 399 -11.75 -18.57 49.61
C ALA A 399 -10.92 -17.33 49.23
N GLY A 400 -9.59 -17.45 49.13
CA GLY A 400 -8.71 -16.34 48.76
C GLY A 400 -8.99 -15.81 47.35
N THR A 401 -9.08 -16.70 46.36
CA THR A 401 -9.30 -16.32 44.95
C THR A 401 -10.70 -15.75 44.72
N SER A 402 -11.72 -16.25 45.43
CA SER A 402 -13.08 -15.68 45.34
C SER A 402 -13.15 -14.30 45.99
N GLU A 403 -12.49 -14.07 47.12
CA GLU A 403 -12.42 -12.73 47.73
C GLU A 403 -11.67 -11.74 46.83
N GLU A 404 -10.62 -12.16 46.11
CA GLU A 404 -9.87 -11.28 45.22
C GLU A 404 -10.57 -10.99 43.87
N ARG A 405 -11.23 -12.00 43.26
CA ARG A 405 -11.98 -11.83 42.00
C ARG A 405 -13.33 -11.12 42.17
N PHE A 406 -14.07 -11.42 43.23
CA PHE A 406 -15.44 -10.92 43.41
C PHE A 406 -15.56 -9.75 44.38
N ARG A 407 -14.45 -9.25 44.95
CA ARG A 407 -14.47 -8.00 45.73
C ARG A 407 -14.99 -6.84 44.87
N PRO A 408 -16.03 -6.11 45.30
CA PRO A 408 -16.50 -4.94 44.58
C PRO A 408 -15.43 -3.84 44.59
N ARG A 409 -14.75 -3.62 43.46
CA ARG A 409 -13.88 -2.44 43.22
C ARG A 409 -14.71 -1.16 43.00
N PHE A 410 -15.70 -0.91 43.85
CA PHE A 410 -16.45 0.35 43.89
C PHE A 410 -15.77 1.35 44.83
N ALA A 411 -14.60 1.81 44.42
CA ALA A 411 -13.94 2.99 44.98
C ALA A 411 -13.57 3.94 43.84
N ASN A 412 -14.04 5.19 43.92
CA ASN A 412 -13.73 6.31 43.01
C ASN A 412 -14.44 6.38 41.64
N CYS A 413 -15.65 5.83 41.49
CA CYS A 413 -16.58 6.37 40.50
C CYS A 413 -17.36 7.56 41.13
N ARG A 414 -16.70 8.72 41.27
CA ARG A 414 -17.41 9.97 41.54
C ARG A 414 -18.17 10.35 40.26
N VAL A 415 -19.47 10.09 40.24
CA VAL A 415 -20.36 10.69 39.27
C VAL A 415 -20.28 12.20 39.44
N ALA A 416 -19.72 12.90 38.45
CA ALA A 416 -19.87 14.34 38.36
C ALA A 416 -21.30 14.64 37.93
N GLY A 417 -22.06 15.27 38.82
CA GLY A 417 -23.34 15.91 38.51
C GLY A 417 -23.15 17.36 38.09
#